data_AF-A0A5J4SY55-F1
#
_entry.id   AF-A0A5J4SY55-F1
#
_cell.length_a   1.000
_cell.length_b   1.000
_cell.length_c   1.000
_cell.angle_alpha   90.00
_cell.angle_beta   90.00
_cell.angle_gamma   90.00
#
_symmetry.space_group_name_H-M   'P 1'
#
loop_
_entity.id
_entity.type
_entity.pdbx_description
1 polymer ?
#
loop_
_entity_poly.entity_id
_entity_poly.type
_entity_poly.pdbx_seq_one_letter_code
_entity_poly.pdbx_strand_id
1 'polypeptide(L)'
;MRLLYNKCSSRFPQVNYVDNTGGNGRLKAEYVADALHFSKDKGKLARGLSTAFAEADYVINMALLKGHVGQEVTLCGKNWYGTTNIDADWHKNHHNNFDQDRQGKPKYMTFVDFMGHEYLGEKTILWFIDGLYGSRNVGGEPVGRWSLPPFNNEWPCSLFASQDGVAIDAVGLDFLVSQFPDMADVNYSDSYLIKAALADNAPSGTKYDPEGDGKLLSSLGVFEHWNNPTDKQYSRNLGKNGEIELEYVKK
;
A
#
# COMPACT_ATOMS: atom_id res chain seq x y z
N MET A 1 11.77 14.78 10.94
CA MET A 1 12.12 13.38 11.25
C MET A 1 12.88 13.16 12.57
N ARG A 2 13.86 14.00 12.97
CA ARG A 2 14.63 13.81 14.23
C ARG A 2 13.77 13.67 15.50
N LEU A 3 12.66 14.42 15.57
CA LEU A 3 11.71 14.36 16.69
C LEU A 3 11.03 12.99 16.83
N LEU A 4 10.60 12.38 15.73
CA LEU A 4 9.95 11.06 15.76
C LEU A 4 10.96 9.98 16.15
N TYR A 5 12.13 9.98 15.50
CA TYR A 5 13.20 9.04 15.81
C TYR A 5 13.58 9.06 17.29
N ASN A 6 13.83 10.24 17.89
CA ASN A 6 14.22 10.33 19.29
C ASN A 6 13.15 9.76 20.24
N LYS A 7 11.86 9.97 19.95
CA LYS A 7 10.76 9.40 20.74
C LYS A 7 10.73 7.88 20.63
N CYS A 8 10.88 7.34 19.42
CA CYS A 8 10.86 5.90 19.21
C CYS A 8 12.10 5.23 19.83
N SER A 9 13.30 5.70 19.51
CA SER A 9 14.55 5.07 19.97
C SER A 9 14.77 5.20 21.47
N SER A 10 14.29 6.27 22.12
CA SER A 10 14.31 6.35 23.60
C SER A 10 13.37 5.34 24.24
N ARG A 11 12.20 5.08 23.64
CA ARG A 11 11.21 4.14 24.17
C ARG A 11 11.53 2.68 23.86
N PHE A 12 12.16 2.42 22.71
CA PHE A 12 12.50 1.10 22.19
C PHE A 12 13.97 1.06 21.72
N PRO A 13 14.93 1.17 22.65
CA PRO A 13 16.36 1.32 22.30
C PRO A 13 16.98 0.09 21.66
N GLN A 14 16.31 -1.07 21.72
CA GLN A 14 16.75 -2.32 21.11
C GLN A 14 16.26 -2.50 19.67
N VAL A 15 15.43 -1.58 19.16
CA VAL A 15 14.96 -1.62 17.77
C VAL A 15 16.01 -0.98 16.87
N ASN A 16 16.38 -1.69 15.81
CA ASN A 16 17.20 -1.12 14.73
C ASN A 16 16.32 -0.22 13.85
N TYR A 17 16.67 1.07 13.78
CA TYR A 17 15.99 2.03 12.91
C TYR A 17 16.80 2.20 11.64
N VAL A 18 16.21 1.83 10.50
CA VAL A 18 16.88 1.84 9.19
C VAL A 18 16.19 2.85 8.27
N ASP A 19 16.96 3.64 7.54
CA ASP A 19 16.46 4.46 6.42
C ASP A 19 17.51 4.56 5.30
N ASN A 20 17.11 5.04 4.11
CA ASN A 20 17.97 5.10 2.91
C ASN A 20 19.21 6.02 3.08
N THR A 21 19.11 7.05 3.92
CA THR A 21 20.20 8.01 4.17
C THR A 21 21.07 7.61 5.36
N GLY A 22 20.47 7.01 6.39
CA GLY A 22 21.05 6.76 7.70
C GLY A 22 21.28 8.04 8.52
N GLY A 23 22.13 7.93 9.54
CA GLY A 23 22.57 9.05 10.37
C GLY A 23 21.60 9.44 11.47
N ASN A 24 22.02 10.37 12.34
CA ASN A 24 21.29 10.72 13.58
C ASN A 24 20.89 9.48 14.43
N GLY A 25 21.73 8.44 14.43
CA GLY A 25 21.48 7.17 15.13
C GLY A 25 20.74 6.09 14.32
N ARG A 26 20.24 6.40 13.12
CA ARG A 26 19.66 5.41 12.20
C ARG A 26 20.76 4.72 11.39
N LEU A 27 20.56 3.43 11.15
CA LEU A 27 21.38 2.65 10.23
C LEU A 27 21.01 3.04 8.80
N LYS A 28 22.01 3.06 7.91
CA LYS A 28 21.78 3.23 6.48
C LYS A 28 21.32 1.90 5.89
N ALA A 29 20.29 1.91 5.05
CA ALA A 29 19.84 0.73 4.34
C ALA A 29 20.94 0.20 3.41
N GLU A 30 21.13 -1.12 3.43
CA GLU A 30 21.92 -1.86 2.45
C GLU A 30 20.99 -2.59 1.51
N TYR A 31 21.46 -2.89 0.29
CA TYR A 31 20.59 -3.40 -0.77
C TYR A 31 21.19 -4.63 -1.45
N VAL A 32 20.38 -5.67 -1.62
CA VAL A 32 20.66 -6.77 -2.54
C VAL A 32 20.44 -6.26 -3.95
N ALA A 33 21.51 -6.17 -4.75
CA ALA A 33 21.43 -5.67 -6.12
C ALA A 33 20.58 -6.61 -6.98
N ASP A 34 19.78 -6.02 -7.87
CA ASP A 34 18.96 -6.75 -8.87
C ASP A 34 17.97 -7.79 -8.30
N ALA A 35 17.66 -7.72 -7.00
CA ALA A 35 16.71 -8.62 -6.34
C ALA A 35 15.28 -8.50 -6.88
N LEU A 36 14.88 -7.35 -7.41
CA LEU A 36 13.54 -7.15 -7.98
C LEU A 36 13.54 -7.48 -9.48
N HIS A 37 12.75 -8.49 -9.85
CA HIS A 37 12.28 -8.69 -11.21
C HIS A 37 10.93 -7.98 -11.42
N PHE A 38 10.61 -7.68 -12.68
CA PHE A 38 9.34 -7.06 -13.04
C PHE A 38 8.77 -7.76 -14.27
N SER A 39 7.49 -8.09 -14.20
CA SER A 39 6.77 -8.94 -15.16
C SER A 39 6.60 -8.32 -16.55
N LYS A 40 6.82 -7.00 -16.65
CA LYS A 40 6.76 -6.21 -17.89
C LYS A 40 7.85 -5.14 -17.88
N ASP A 41 7.93 -4.40 -18.97
CA ASP A 41 8.87 -3.28 -19.09
C ASP A 41 8.75 -2.33 -17.87
N LYS A 42 9.85 -2.32 -17.12
CA LYS A 42 10.04 -1.56 -15.89
C LYS A 42 10.68 -0.20 -16.13
N GLY A 43 11.03 0.13 -17.37
CA GLY A 43 11.85 1.30 -17.67
C GLY A 43 13.09 1.37 -16.76
N LYS A 44 13.23 2.50 -16.05
CA LYS A 44 14.35 2.79 -15.17
C LYS A 44 14.04 2.57 -13.69
N LEU A 45 13.06 1.72 -13.37
CA LEU A 45 12.76 1.37 -11.98
C LEU A 45 13.98 0.77 -11.27
N ALA A 46 14.12 1.18 -10.01
CA ALA A 46 15.07 0.63 -9.04
C ALA A 46 14.87 -0.89 -8.91
N ARG A 47 15.97 -1.62 -8.76
CA ARG A 47 15.95 -3.09 -8.68
C ARG A 47 16.59 -3.64 -7.41
N GLY A 48 17.34 -2.80 -6.70
CA GLY A 48 17.92 -3.21 -5.43
C GLY A 48 16.85 -3.25 -4.36
N LEU A 49 16.83 -4.32 -3.56
CA LEU A 49 15.91 -4.49 -2.45
C LEU A 49 16.67 -4.40 -1.12
N SER A 50 16.12 -3.68 -0.15
CA SER A 50 16.74 -3.54 1.17
C SER A 50 16.97 -4.91 1.83
N THR A 51 18.18 -5.14 2.35
CA THR A 51 18.54 -6.39 3.05
C THR A 51 17.64 -6.66 4.25
N ALA A 52 17.14 -5.60 4.91
CA ALA A 52 16.20 -5.72 6.02
C ALA A 52 14.89 -6.44 5.63
N PHE A 53 14.47 -6.40 4.36
CA PHE A 53 13.29 -7.14 3.87
C PHE A 53 13.69 -8.50 3.28
N ALA A 54 14.79 -8.55 2.52
CA ALA A 54 15.31 -9.80 1.96
C ALA A 54 15.64 -10.84 3.05
N GLU A 55 16.18 -10.41 4.20
CA GLU A 55 16.60 -11.26 5.31
C GLU A 55 15.54 -11.44 6.40
N ALA A 56 14.42 -10.71 6.34
CA ALA A 56 13.37 -10.81 7.36
C ALA A 56 12.74 -12.21 7.37
N ASP A 57 12.42 -12.72 8.56
CA ASP A 57 11.56 -13.91 8.71
C ASP A 57 10.10 -13.58 8.39
N TYR A 58 9.64 -12.38 8.76
CA TYR A 58 8.32 -11.85 8.47
C TYR A 58 8.33 -10.33 8.45
N VAL A 59 7.32 -9.74 7.80
CA VAL A 59 7.13 -8.30 7.68
C VAL A 59 5.80 -7.89 8.30
N ILE A 60 5.80 -6.75 8.99
CA ILE A 60 4.59 -6.00 9.35
C ILE A 60 4.63 -4.70 8.55
N ASN A 61 3.62 -4.48 7.72
CA ASN A 61 3.54 -3.31 6.85
C ASN A 61 2.51 -2.31 7.41
N MET A 62 2.91 -1.06 7.61
CA MET A 62 2.04 -0.01 8.13
C MET A 62 2.06 1.23 7.23
N ALA A 63 0.90 1.60 6.68
CA ALA A 63 0.73 2.79 5.84
C ALA A 63 -0.07 3.90 6.54
N LEU A 64 -0.10 5.08 5.94
CA LEU A 64 -0.99 6.18 6.33
C LEU A 64 -2.24 6.17 5.46
N LEU A 65 -3.42 6.53 5.95
CA LEU A 65 -4.64 6.65 5.14
C LEU A 65 -4.66 7.98 4.35
N LYS A 66 -4.05 8.04 3.16
CA LYS A 66 -3.95 9.30 2.40
C LYS A 66 -4.20 9.18 0.91
N GLY A 67 -4.69 10.26 0.31
CA GLY A 67 -4.66 10.45 -1.14
C GLY A 67 -3.28 10.85 -1.70
N HIS A 68 -3.09 10.73 -3.01
CA HIS A 68 -1.83 11.06 -3.68
C HIS A 68 -2.02 11.47 -5.15
N VAL A 69 -1.60 12.68 -5.51
CA VAL A 69 -1.60 13.15 -6.91
C VAL A 69 -0.65 12.30 -7.77
N GLY A 70 -1.10 11.82 -8.92
CA GLY A 70 -0.34 11.06 -9.92
C GLY A 70 -0.16 9.57 -9.61
N GLN A 71 -0.62 9.10 -8.46
CA GLN A 71 -0.49 7.71 -8.00
C GLN A 71 -1.59 7.36 -6.99
N GLU A 72 -2.79 7.91 -7.22
CA GLU A 72 -4.05 7.57 -6.54
C GLU A 72 -4.05 7.80 -5.02
N VAL A 73 -3.65 6.78 -4.26
CA VAL A 73 -3.65 6.73 -2.80
C VAL A 73 -2.26 6.39 -2.29
N THR A 74 -2.03 6.65 -1.02
CA THR A 74 -0.88 6.16 -0.27
C THR A 74 -1.43 5.17 0.72
N LEU A 75 -1.33 3.88 0.43
CA LEU A 75 -1.73 2.80 1.33
C LEU A 75 -0.63 1.72 1.34
N CYS A 76 -0.93 0.51 1.79
CA CYS A 76 0.06 -0.51 2.09
C CYS A 76 0.85 -0.99 0.87
N GLY A 77 0.21 -1.19 -0.29
CA GLY A 77 0.89 -1.58 -1.52
C GLY A 77 1.96 -0.58 -1.97
N LYS A 78 1.82 0.69 -1.59
CA LYS A 78 2.75 1.76 -1.97
C LYS A 78 4.03 1.80 -1.14
N ASN A 79 3.99 1.27 0.09
CA ASN A 79 5.17 1.23 0.96
C ASN A 79 6.34 0.47 0.33
N TRP A 80 6.06 -0.51 -0.52
CA TRP A 80 7.08 -1.34 -1.16
C TRP A 80 8.06 -0.57 -2.01
N TYR A 81 7.62 0.51 -2.65
CA TYR A 81 8.52 1.37 -3.43
C TYR A 81 9.66 1.95 -2.57
N GLY A 82 9.37 2.28 -1.31
CA GLY A 82 10.35 2.80 -0.34
C GLY A 82 11.36 1.77 0.16
N THR A 83 11.13 0.47 -0.10
CA THR A 83 12.07 -0.61 0.27
C THR A 83 13.21 -0.77 -0.75
N THR A 84 13.11 -0.09 -1.89
CA THR A 84 14.04 -0.22 -3.00
C THR A 84 15.22 0.75 -2.88
N ASN A 85 16.26 0.55 -3.68
CA ASN A 85 17.43 1.44 -3.74
C ASN A 85 17.19 2.74 -4.53
N ILE A 86 16.00 3.32 -4.39
CA ILE A 86 15.65 4.63 -4.92
C ILE A 86 16.62 5.72 -4.42
N ASP A 87 16.84 6.76 -5.21
CA ASP A 87 17.71 7.88 -4.85
C ASP A 87 17.03 8.75 -3.78
N ALA A 88 17.83 9.34 -2.89
CA ALA A 88 17.34 10.30 -1.90
C ALA A 88 16.77 11.57 -2.55
N ASP A 89 17.26 11.92 -3.74
CA ASP A 89 16.66 12.92 -4.61
C ASP A 89 15.52 12.28 -5.43
N TRP A 90 14.28 12.56 -5.00
CA TRP A 90 13.09 12.00 -5.60
C TRP A 90 12.92 12.35 -7.09
N HIS A 91 13.56 13.41 -7.59
CA HIS A 91 13.51 13.78 -9.00
C HIS A 91 14.22 12.78 -9.92
N LYS A 92 15.09 11.93 -9.37
CA LYS A 92 15.80 10.87 -10.11
C LYS A 92 15.09 9.53 -10.09
N ASN A 93 13.99 9.44 -9.34
CA ASN A 93 13.23 8.22 -9.17
C ASN A 93 12.14 8.10 -10.23
N HIS A 94 11.94 6.89 -10.73
CA HIS A 94 11.02 6.58 -11.81
C HIS A 94 9.78 5.88 -11.27
N HIS A 95 8.61 6.17 -11.83
CA HIS A 95 7.33 5.62 -11.37
C HIS A 95 6.56 4.95 -12.52
N ASN A 96 7.28 4.19 -13.35
CA ASN A 96 6.67 3.47 -14.47
C ASN A 96 5.60 2.48 -13.99
N ASN A 97 4.37 2.63 -14.51
CA ASN A 97 3.23 1.74 -14.22
C ASN A 97 2.76 1.73 -12.75
N PHE A 98 2.91 2.85 -12.05
CA PHE A 98 2.33 3.07 -10.72
C PHE A 98 0.96 3.76 -10.79
N ASP A 99 0.61 4.30 -11.95
CA ASP A 99 -0.62 5.01 -12.24
C ASP A 99 -1.57 4.17 -13.09
N GLN A 100 -2.85 4.25 -12.81
CA GLN A 100 -3.90 3.75 -13.68
C GLN A 100 -3.90 4.44 -15.06
N ASP A 101 -4.53 3.77 -16.03
CA ASP A 101 -4.89 4.42 -17.27
C ASP A 101 -6.10 5.35 -17.03
N ARG A 102 -6.01 6.62 -17.44
CA ARG A 102 -7.06 7.62 -17.22
C ARG A 102 -8.37 7.35 -17.99
N GLN A 103 -8.35 6.42 -18.94
CA GLN A 103 -9.51 5.97 -19.70
C GLN A 103 -10.04 4.62 -19.14
N GLY A 104 -9.48 4.13 -18.03
CA GLY A 104 -9.86 2.87 -17.40
C GLY A 104 -9.37 1.64 -18.14
N LYS A 105 -8.46 1.77 -19.11
CA LYS A 105 -7.93 0.61 -19.84
C LYS A 105 -7.07 -0.25 -18.93
N PRO A 106 -7.29 -1.58 -18.87
CA PRO A 106 -6.39 -2.46 -18.15
C PRO A 106 -4.95 -2.36 -18.66
N LYS A 107 -4.01 -2.08 -17.75
CA LYS A 107 -2.56 -2.09 -17.99
C LYS A 107 -1.86 -2.90 -16.90
N TYR A 108 -0.60 -3.23 -17.15
CA TYR A 108 0.30 -3.72 -16.12
C TYR A 108 0.44 -2.69 -14.99
N MET A 109 0.45 -3.16 -13.74
CA MET A 109 0.62 -2.34 -12.54
C MET A 109 1.79 -2.87 -11.73
N THR A 110 2.83 -2.05 -11.53
CA THR A 110 4.06 -2.43 -10.82
C THR A 110 3.80 -2.87 -9.38
N PHE A 111 2.76 -2.32 -8.73
CA PHE A 111 2.39 -2.71 -7.37
C PHE A 111 2.11 -4.21 -7.22
N VAL A 112 1.58 -4.87 -8.26
CA VAL A 112 1.24 -6.30 -8.19
C VAL A 112 2.51 -7.16 -8.05
N ASP A 113 3.59 -6.81 -8.75
CA ASP A 113 4.87 -7.50 -8.57
C ASP A 113 5.41 -7.33 -7.15
N PHE A 114 5.35 -6.11 -6.60
CA PHE A 114 5.77 -5.88 -5.21
C PHE A 114 4.91 -6.62 -4.18
N MET A 115 3.59 -6.67 -4.40
CA MET A 115 2.67 -7.37 -3.51
C MET A 115 2.78 -8.90 -3.62
N GLY A 116 3.31 -9.43 -4.74
CA GLY A 116 3.50 -10.86 -4.93
C GLY A 116 4.93 -11.37 -4.69
N HIS A 117 5.90 -10.48 -4.47
CA HIS A 117 7.31 -10.87 -4.37
C HIS A 117 7.60 -11.61 -3.05
N GLU A 118 8.44 -12.65 -3.14
CA GLU A 118 8.83 -13.55 -2.04
C GLU A 118 9.41 -12.82 -0.82
N TYR A 119 10.13 -11.70 -1.01
CA TYR A 119 10.76 -10.95 0.07
C TYR A 119 9.88 -9.82 0.62
N LEU A 120 8.75 -9.53 -0.03
CA LEU A 120 7.89 -8.40 0.28
C LEU A 120 6.51 -8.90 0.75
N GLY A 121 5.56 -9.01 -0.18
CA GLY A 121 4.19 -9.37 0.14
C GLY A 121 4.05 -10.77 0.74
N GLU A 122 4.79 -11.77 0.22
CA GLU A 122 4.70 -13.16 0.72
C GLU A 122 5.17 -13.29 2.18
N LYS A 123 6.17 -12.49 2.60
CA LYS A 123 6.63 -12.41 3.99
C LYS A 123 5.74 -11.56 4.90
N THR A 124 4.75 -10.84 4.35
CA THR A 124 3.95 -9.92 5.16
C THR A 124 2.82 -10.67 5.86
N ILE A 125 2.88 -10.72 7.19
CA ILE A 125 1.91 -11.45 8.01
C ILE A 125 0.78 -10.57 8.54
N LEU A 126 0.99 -9.25 8.55
CA LEU A 126 0.05 -8.27 9.08
C LEU A 126 0.22 -6.91 8.42
N TRP A 127 -0.91 -6.33 8.04
CA TRP A 127 -1.01 -5.03 7.40
C TRP A 127 -1.79 -4.08 8.30
N PHE A 128 -1.33 -2.84 8.40
CA PHE A 128 -1.99 -1.78 9.14
C PHE A 128 -2.13 -0.53 8.29
N ILE A 129 -3.25 0.18 8.47
CA ILE A 129 -3.41 1.54 7.96
C ILE A 129 -3.70 2.47 9.13
N ASP A 130 -2.81 3.43 9.35
CA ASP A 130 -2.99 4.54 10.30
C ASP A 130 -3.96 5.57 9.70
N GLY A 131 -5.18 5.56 10.23
CA GLY A 131 -6.24 6.51 9.93
C GLY A 131 -6.43 7.55 11.02
N LEU A 132 -5.48 7.77 11.96
CA LEU A 132 -5.65 8.76 13.04
C LEU A 132 -5.97 10.14 12.46
N TYR A 133 -5.28 10.49 11.37
CA TYR A 133 -5.42 11.75 10.64
C TYR A 133 -5.52 11.51 9.13
N GLY A 134 -6.44 10.64 8.71
CA GLY A 134 -6.66 10.35 7.29
C GLY A 134 -6.90 11.63 6.50
N SER A 135 -6.27 11.78 5.33
CA SER A 135 -6.26 13.07 4.62
C SER A 135 -6.30 12.93 3.10
N ARG A 136 -6.92 13.93 2.46
CA ARG A 136 -7.04 14.01 1.00
C ARG A 136 -5.69 14.09 0.28
N ASN A 137 -4.69 14.72 0.89
CA ASN A 137 -3.40 15.00 0.25
C ASN A 137 -2.27 14.20 0.89
N VAL A 138 -1.27 13.82 0.09
CA VAL A 138 -0.08 13.09 0.56
C VAL A 138 0.75 13.93 1.54
N GLY A 139 0.94 15.21 1.20
CA GLY A 139 1.77 16.15 1.94
C GLY A 139 0.97 17.25 2.63
N GLY A 140 1.65 17.94 3.55
CA GLY A 140 1.07 19.03 4.33
C GLY A 140 0.53 18.58 5.69
N GLU A 141 0.03 19.56 6.44
CA GLU A 141 -0.71 19.31 7.68
C GLU A 141 -1.97 18.50 7.37
N PRO A 142 -2.39 17.59 8.26
CA PRO A 142 -3.65 16.90 8.06
C PRO A 142 -4.79 17.90 7.93
N VAL A 143 -5.48 17.86 6.80
CA VAL A 143 -6.65 18.68 6.52
C VAL A 143 -7.88 17.80 6.33
N GLY A 144 -9.03 18.36 6.73
CA GLY A 144 -10.34 17.75 6.54
C GLY A 144 -10.71 16.75 7.63
N ARG A 145 -11.38 17.24 8.68
CA ARG A 145 -12.16 16.35 9.56
C ARG A 145 -13.20 15.60 8.72
N TRP A 146 -13.52 14.38 9.11
CA TRP A 146 -14.30 13.47 8.29
C TRP A 146 -15.79 13.63 8.59
N SER A 147 -16.54 14.01 7.56
CA SER A 147 -18.01 14.11 7.61
C SER A 147 -18.68 12.74 7.52
N LEU A 148 -18.00 11.74 6.95
CA LEU A 148 -18.51 10.38 6.80
C LEU A 148 -18.85 9.78 8.18
N PRO A 149 -20.06 9.23 8.40
CA PRO A 149 -20.36 8.52 9.64
C PRO A 149 -19.42 7.32 9.83
N PRO A 150 -19.00 6.97 11.07
CA PRO A 150 -19.42 7.55 12.34
C PRO A 150 -18.59 8.77 12.79
N PHE A 151 -17.72 9.31 11.94
CA PHE A 151 -16.77 10.36 12.32
C PHE A 151 -17.44 11.73 12.52
N ASN A 152 -18.53 12.04 11.80
CA ASN A 152 -19.43 13.15 12.09
C ASN A 152 -18.72 14.51 12.33
N ASN A 153 -17.84 14.89 11.39
CA ASN A 153 -16.97 16.08 11.44
C ASN A 153 -15.90 16.05 12.53
N GLU A 154 -15.41 14.87 12.90
CA GLU A 154 -14.23 14.65 13.75
C GLU A 154 -13.09 13.98 12.99
N TRP A 155 -11.93 13.83 13.64
CA TRP A 155 -10.84 13.01 13.13
C TRP A 155 -11.25 11.53 13.11
N PRO A 156 -10.78 10.73 12.14
CA PRO A 156 -11.20 9.34 12.07
C PRO A 156 -10.71 8.53 13.27
N CYS A 157 -9.58 8.91 13.87
CA CYS A 157 -9.04 8.28 15.08
C CYS A 157 -9.00 6.74 14.98
N SER A 158 -8.73 6.24 13.77
CA SER A 158 -8.92 4.83 13.41
C SER A 158 -7.60 4.15 13.08
N LEU A 159 -7.54 2.85 13.37
CA LEU A 159 -6.48 1.95 12.93
C LEU A 159 -7.14 0.76 12.24
N PHE A 160 -6.80 0.52 10.99
CA PHE A 160 -7.24 -0.65 10.23
C PHE A 160 -6.18 -1.73 10.31
N ALA A 161 -6.59 -3.00 10.35
CA ALA A 161 -5.69 -4.14 10.38
C ALA A 161 -6.25 -5.28 9.52
N SER A 162 -5.38 -6.01 8.85
CA SER A 162 -5.75 -7.17 8.02
C SER A 162 -4.56 -8.11 7.83
N GLN A 163 -4.83 -9.38 7.56
CA GLN A 163 -3.84 -10.32 7.05
C GLN A 163 -3.84 -10.39 5.52
N ASP A 164 -4.84 -9.79 4.87
CA ASP A 164 -4.95 -9.65 3.41
C ASP A 164 -4.61 -8.20 3.02
N GLY A 165 -3.52 -8.04 2.27
CA GLY A 165 -3.02 -6.74 1.81
C GLY A 165 -3.84 -6.10 0.69
N VAL A 166 -4.58 -6.89 -0.10
CA VAL A 166 -5.52 -6.37 -1.10
C VAL A 166 -6.77 -5.85 -0.41
N ALA A 167 -7.32 -6.62 0.53
CA ALA A 167 -8.53 -6.26 1.25
C ALA A 167 -8.38 -4.98 2.09
N ILE A 168 -7.25 -4.81 2.79
CA ILE A 168 -7.04 -3.61 3.62
C ILE A 168 -6.94 -2.34 2.80
N ASP A 169 -6.27 -2.41 1.65
CA ASP A 169 -6.14 -1.27 0.75
C ASP A 169 -7.46 -0.98 0.03
N ALA A 170 -8.27 -1.99 -0.28
CA ALA A 170 -9.64 -1.81 -0.77
C ALA A 170 -10.52 -1.07 0.24
N VAL A 171 -10.48 -1.48 1.51
CA VAL A 171 -11.18 -0.79 2.61
C VAL A 171 -10.68 0.64 2.76
N GLY A 172 -9.36 0.84 2.80
CA GLY A 172 -8.75 2.18 2.89
C GLY A 172 -9.16 3.09 1.74
N LEU A 173 -9.23 2.54 0.53
CA LEU A 173 -9.67 3.24 -0.67
C LEU A 173 -11.14 3.66 -0.57
N ASP A 174 -12.04 2.76 -0.17
CA ASP A 174 -13.47 3.05 -0.02
C ASP A 174 -13.72 4.22 0.95
N PHE A 175 -12.99 4.25 2.06
CA PHE A 175 -13.02 5.35 3.01
C PHE A 175 -12.53 6.67 2.41
N LEU A 176 -11.39 6.66 1.70
CA LEU A 176 -10.83 7.86 1.07
C LEU A 176 -11.73 8.42 -0.04
N VAL A 177 -12.20 7.57 -0.95
CA VAL A 177 -13.07 7.97 -2.07
C VAL A 177 -14.40 8.52 -1.56
N SER A 178 -14.95 7.91 -0.51
CA SER A 178 -16.24 8.35 0.05
C SER A 178 -16.14 9.65 0.84
N GLN A 179 -15.01 9.87 1.53
CA GLN A 179 -14.77 11.14 2.24
C GLN A 179 -14.33 12.27 1.29
N PHE A 180 -13.55 11.95 0.27
CA PHE A 180 -12.93 12.92 -0.64
C PHE A 180 -13.18 12.51 -2.11
N PRO A 181 -14.43 12.61 -2.60
CA PRO A 181 -14.77 12.19 -3.96
C PRO A 181 -14.09 13.04 -5.04
N ASP A 182 -13.55 14.21 -4.68
CA ASP A 182 -12.81 15.11 -5.57
C ASP A 182 -11.28 14.97 -5.43
N MET A 183 -10.80 13.94 -4.73
CA MET A 183 -9.36 13.62 -4.65
C MET A 183 -8.75 13.47 -6.05
N ALA A 184 -7.49 13.91 -6.19
CA ALA A 184 -6.78 13.80 -7.46
C ALA A 184 -6.63 12.32 -7.88
N ASP A 185 -6.76 12.06 -9.18
CA ASP A 185 -6.61 10.73 -9.77
C ASP A 185 -7.45 9.64 -9.05
N VAL A 186 -8.63 10.01 -8.55
CA VAL A 186 -9.57 9.09 -7.87
C VAL A 186 -10.21 8.09 -8.82
N ASN A 187 -10.39 8.45 -10.09
CA ASN A 187 -10.99 7.56 -11.08
C ASN A 187 -10.07 6.36 -11.35
N TYR A 188 -10.62 5.16 -11.27
CA TYR A 188 -9.93 3.88 -11.46
C TYR A 188 -8.76 3.64 -10.49
N SER A 189 -8.80 4.29 -9.32
CA SER A 189 -7.79 4.15 -8.24
C SER A 189 -7.80 2.80 -7.52
N ASP A 190 -8.79 1.98 -7.82
CA ASP A 190 -8.88 0.56 -7.48
C ASP A 190 -8.08 -0.33 -8.45
N SER A 191 -7.47 0.26 -9.48
CA SER A 191 -6.88 -0.49 -10.57
C SER A 191 -5.89 -1.52 -10.08
N TYR A 192 -4.88 -1.15 -9.28
CA TYR A 192 -3.87 -2.11 -8.85
C TYR A 192 -4.46 -3.24 -7.97
N LEU A 193 -5.50 -2.96 -7.19
CA LEU A 193 -6.19 -3.95 -6.35
C LEU A 193 -6.94 -4.97 -7.18
N ILE A 194 -7.66 -4.54 -8.22
CA ILE A 194 -8.30 -5.46 -9.17
C ILE A 194 -7.26 -6.37 -9.84
N LYS A 195 -6.09 -5.83 -10.22
CA LYS A 195 -5.04 -6.65 -10.86
C LYS A 195 -4.35 -7.57 -9.84
N ALA A 196 -4.21 -7.18 -8.58
CA ALA A 196 -3.65 -8.02 -7.53
C ALA A 196 -4.58 -9.17 -7.15
N ALA A 197 -5.88 -8.90 -7.00
CA ALA A 197 -6.88 -9.93 -6.73
C ALA A 197 -7.05 -10.94 -7.89
N LEU A 198 -6.76 -10.50 -9.11
CA LEU A 198 -6.85 -11.31 -10.34
C LEU A 198 -5.47 -11.55 -10.95
N ALA A 199 -4.39 -11.66 -10.17
CA ALA A 199 -3.04 -11.73 -10.73
C ALA A 199 -2.82 -12.99 -11.61
N ASP A 200 -3.56 -14.08 -11.36
CA ASP A 200 -3.60 -15.30 -12.16
C ASP A 200 -4.41 -15.17 -13.46
N ASN A 201 -5.29 -14.18 -13.55
CA ASN A 201 -6.13 -13.88 -14.72
C ASN A 201 -6.27 -12.37 -14.94
N ALA A 202 -5.13 -11.67 -15.01
CA ALA A 202 -5.11 -10.22 -14.98
C ALA A 202 -5.88 -9.63 -16.17
N PRO A 203 -6.78 -8.64 -15.97
CA PRO A 203 -7.52 -8.01 -17.06
C PRO A 203 -6.66 -7.36 -18.15
N SER A 204 -5.39 -7.06 -17.84
CA SER A 204 -4.41 -6.54 -18.80
C SER A 204 -3.74 -7.63 -19.65
N GLY A 205 -4.01 -8.90 -19.38
CA GLY A 205 -3.30 -10.05 -19.97
C GLY A 205 -1.86 -10.20 -19.49
N THR A 206 -1.48 -9.48 -18.42
CA THR A 206 -0.15 -9.63 -17.83
C THR A 206 -0.03 -10.96 -17.11
N LYS A 207 1.08 -11.67 -17.35
CA LYS A 207 1.49 -12.82 -16.56
C LYS A 207 2.46 -12.31 -15.51
N TYR A 208 2.01 -12.23 -14.26
CA TYR A 208 2.85 -11.73 -13.18
C TYR A 208 3.79 -12.83 -12.67
N ASP A 209 5.08 -12.57 -12.73
CA ASP A 209 6.22 -13.42 -12.33
C ASP A 209 7.27 -12.51 -11.68
N PRO A 210 7.07 -12.08 -10.42
CA PRO A 210 7.92 -11.09 -9.77
C PRO A 210 9.32 -11.58 -9.44
N GLU A 211 9.59 -12.89 -9.56
CA GLU A 211 10.91 -13.50 -9.36
C GLU A 211 11.63 -13.79 -10.69
N GLY A 212 10.89 -13.84 -11.81
CA GLY A 212 11.41 -14.19 -13.12
C GLY A 212 11.84 -15.65 -13.22
N ASP A 213 11.27 -16.53 -12.39
CA ASP A 213 11.59 -17.95 -12.30
C ASP A 213 10.59 -18.84 -13.08
N GLY A 214 9.58 -18.22 -13.71
CA GLY A 214 8.53 -18.87 -14.45
C GLY A 214 7.32 -19.26 -13.60
N LYS A 215 7.34 -19.02 -12.28
CA LYS A 215 6.20 -19.27 -11.39
C LYS A 215 5.29 -18.05 -11.38
N LEU A 216 4.16 -18.18 -12.06
CA LEU A 216 3.17 -17.11 -12.10
C LEU A 216 2.44 -16.96 -10.77
N LEU A 217 2.07 -15.72 -10.44
CA LEU A 217 1.27 -15.41 -9.26
C LEU A 217 -0.13 -16.02 -9.34
N SER A 218 -0.63 -16.47 -8.18
CA SER A 218 -2.05 -16.66 -7.92
C SER A 218 -2.72 -15.33 -7.54
N SER A 219 -4.03 -15.34 -7.29
CA SER A 219 -4.67 -14.24 -6.56
C SER A 219 -3.89 -13.88 -5.28
N LEU A 220 -3.66 -12.59 -5.06
CA LEU A 220 -2.92 -12.05 -3.91
C LEU A 220 -3.81 -11.69 -2.73
N GLY A 221 -5.13 -11.82 -2.88
CA GLY A 221 -6.10 -11.43 -1.88
C GLY A 221 -7.43 -11.03 -2.50
N VAL A 222 -8.32 -10.53 -1.67
CA VAL A 222 -9.70 -10.27 -2.05
C VAL A 222 -9.89 -8.79 -2.34
N PHE A 223 -10.51 -8.51 -3.48
CA PHE A 223 -10.94 -7.17 -3.81
C PHE A 223 -12.47 -7.11 -3.93
N GLU A 224 -13.08 -6.26 -3.11
CA GLU A 224 -14.49 -5.91 -3.15
C GLU A 224 -14.65 -4.45 -2.74
N HIS A 225 -15.72 -3.82 -3.19
CA HIS A 225 -16.21 -2.58 -2.59
C HIS A 225 -17.32 -2.89 -1.59
N TRP A 226 -17.48 -2.03 -0.59
CA TRP A 226 -18.68 -2.07 0.23
C TRP A 226 -19.95 -1.77 -0.58
N ASN A 227 -21.12 -2.06 -0.01
CA ASN A 227 -22.41 -1.78 -0.65
C ASN A 227 -22.70 -0.28 -0.83
N ASN A 228 -22.40 0.56 0.18
CA ASN A 228 -22.59 2.01 0.15
C ASN A 228 -21.84 2.69 1.34
N PRO A 229 -21.55 4.00 1.25
CA PRO A 229 -20.80 4.72 2.29
C PRO A 229 -21.56 4.93 3.61
N THR A 230 -22.84 4.56 3.71
CA THR A 230 -23.59 4.61 4.97
C THR A 230 -23.39 3.31 5.74
N ASP A 231 -23.78 2.18 5.13
CA ASP A 231 -23.79 0.86 5.76
C ASP A 231 -22.39 0.24 5.82
N LYS A 232 -21.53 0.50 4.82
CA LYS A 232 -20.13 0.03 4.74
C LYS A 232 -19.99 -1.48 4.90
N GLN A 233 -20.92 -2.23 4.31
CA GLN A 233 -20.97 -3.69 4.41
C GLN A 233 -20.33 -4.32 3.18
N TYR A 234 -19.40 -5.24 3.41
CA TYR A 234 -18.83 -6.12 2.39
C TYR A 234 -19.62 -7.42 2.28
N SER A 235 -19.23 -8.30 1.35
CA SER A 235 -19.94 -9.55 1.07
C SER A 235 -20.19 -10.41 2.32
N ARG A 236 -19.20 -10.56 3.21
CA ARG A 236 -19.32 -11.37 4.43
C ARG A 236 -20.21 -10.71 5.48
N ASN A 237 -20.15 -9.38 5.61
CA ASN A 237 -21.11 -8.63 6.44
C ASN A 237 -22.58 -8.86 6.00
N LEU A 238 -22.80 -9.17 4.72
CA LEU A 238 -24.12 -9.43 4.12
C LEU A 238 -24.50 -10.93 4.11
N GLY A 239 -23.70 -11.80 4.72
CA GLY A 239 -23.94 -13.26 4.74
C GLY A 239 -23.81 -13.93 3.36
N LYS A 240 -23.09 -13.31 2.42
CA LYS A 240 -22.78 -13.90 1.12
C LYS A 240 -21.49 -14.72 1.21
N ASN A 241 -21.27 -15.58 0.22
CA ASN A 241 -20.00 -16.30 0.03
C ASN A 241 -18.91 -15.35 -0.50
N GLY A 242 -18.57 -14.31 0.25
CA GLY A 242 -17.38 -13.50 -0.01
C GLY A 242 -16.58 -13.29 1.26
N GLU A 243 -15.44 -12.62 1.13
CA GLU A 243 -14.33 -12.84 2.04
C GLU A 243 -13.98 -11.63 2.91
N ILE A 244 -14.36 -10.40 2.51
CA ILE A 244 -14.15 -9.21 3.35
C ILE A 244 -15.30 -9.05 4.35
N GLU A 245 -14.94 -8.91 5.62
CA GLU A 245 -15.81 -8.51 6.74
C GLU A 245 -15.21 -7.28 7.42
N LEU A 246 -15.92 -6.15 7.40
CA LEU A 246 -15.50 -4.97 8.15
C LEU A 246 -16.14 -5.00 9.54
N GLU A 247 -15.30 -5.15 10.57
CA GLU A 247 -15.72 -5.11 11.97
C GLU A 247 -15.33 -3.79 12.65
N TYR A 248 -16.27 -3.16 13.33
CA TYR A 248 -16.02 -1.95 14.11
C TYR A 248 -15.87 -2.29 15.58
N VAL A 249 -14.65 -2.16 16.10
CA VAL A 249 -14.36 -2.32 17.53
C VAL A 249 -14.09 -0.97 18.16
N LYS A 250 -15.03 -0.47 18.94
CA LYS A 250 -14.83 0.75 19.73
C LYS A 250 -13.96 0.40 20.95
N LYS A 251 -12.77 1.00 21.04
CA LYS A 251 -11.90 0.93 22.21
C LYS A 251 -12.17 2.09 23.17
#